data_AF-V8C7S9-F1
#
_entry.id   AF-V8C7S9-F1
#
_cell.length_a   1.000
_cell.length_b   1.000
_cell.length_c   1.000
_cell.angle_alpha   90.00
_cell.angle_beta   90.00
_cell.angle_gamma   90.00
#
_symmetry.space_group_name_H-M   'P 1'
#
loop_
_entity.id
_entity.type
_entity.pdbx_description
1 polymer ?
#
loop_
_entity_poly.entity_id
_entity_poly.type
_entity_poly.pdbx_seq_one_letter_code
_entity_poly.pdbx_strand_id
1 'polypeptide(L)'
;MQIYGYHRTSTKEQHLDRGIQEIERYCNEHEMALTNIFTDQETGKNFNRPRYTVLVEDVLRLGDILIVTELDRLGRNKHDTMQQIQRIKDMGVRLMVLELPTTLMDLSVMDNAMARMMLETINNMMLELYASMAQAELEKKEKRQREGIEAKKLRGEWDDYGRPSVMKQETFDENFQSVISGKMTPTQLRKSLGMTHSTFYRYRKTFYEKYPELSNT
;
A
#
# COMPACT_ATOMS: atom_id res chain seq x y z
N MET A 1 -18.21 21.81 -20.59
CA MET A 1 -18.47 21.21 -19.27
C MET A 1 -19.33 19.99 -19.49
N GLN A 2 -18.71 18.82 -19.41
CA GLN A 2 -19.39 17.53 -19.43
C GLN A 2 -19.37 16.91 -18.03
N ILE A 3 -20.30 15.99 -17.76
CA ILE A 3 -20.46 15.35 -16.46
C ILE A 3 -20.28 13.85 -16.67
N TYR A 4 -19.29 13.27 -16.00
CA TYR A 4 -19.00 11.85 -16.07
C TYR A 4 -19.14 11.19 -14.71
N GLY A 5 -19.68 9.98 -14.70
CA GLY A 5 -19.74 9.13 -13.51
C GLY A 5 -18.61 8.10 -13.50
N TYR A 6 -18.11 7.76 -12.32
CA TYR A 6 -17.26 6.58 -12.15
C TYR A 6 -17.61 5.80 -10.89
N HIS A 7 -17.72 4.48 -11.03
CA HIS A 7 -17.95 3.56 -9.92
C HIS A 7 -17.13 2.29 -10.05
N ARG A 8 -16.70 1.72 -8.93
CA ARG A 8 -15.96 0.46 -8.89
C ARG A 8 -16.48 -0.46 -7.80
N THR A 9 -16.46 -1.76 -8.07
CA THR A 9 -16.74 -2.81 -7.07
C THR A 9 -15.54 -3.74 -6.85
N SER A 10 -15.45 -4.27 -5.64
CA SER A 10 -14.30 -5.08 -5.16
C SER A 10 -14.49 -6.58 -5.32
N THR A 11 -15.70 -7.01 -5.72
CA THR A 11 -16.05 -8.43 -5.96
C THR A 11 -17.08 -8.56 -7.08
N LYS A 12 -17.14 -9.74 -7.70
CA LYS A 12 -18.17 -10.08 -8.70
C LYS A 12 -19.59 -10.11 -8.14
N GLU A 13 -19.72 -10.35 -6.83
CA GLU A 13 -21.01 -10.42 -6.13
C GLU A 13 -21.58 -9.04 -5.80
N GLN A 14 -20.76 -7.98 -5.81
CA GLN A 14 -21.25 -6.62 -5.66
C GLN A 14 -21.89 -6.14 -6.98
N HIS A 15 -23.17 -5.81 -6.91
CA HIS A 15 -23.92 -5.25 -8.02
C HIS A 15 -23.42 -3.84 -8.35
N LEU A 16 -22.70 -3.69 -9.47
CA LEU A 16 -22.33 -2.39 -10.07
C LEU A 16 -23.54 -1.48 -10.21
N ASP A 17 -24.71 -2.09 -10.48
CA ASP A 17 -25.99 -1.43 -10.69
C ASP A 17 -26.36 -0.47 -9.57
N ARG A 18 -26.03 -0.79 -8.31
CA ARG A 18 -26.34 0.09 -7.18
C ARG A 18 -25.60 1.43 -7.28
N GLY A 19 -24.30 1.39 -7.57
CA GLY A 19 -23.50 2.61 -7.69
C GLY A 19 -23.83 3.40 -8.95
N ILE A 20 -24.16 2.71 -10.05
CA ILE A 20 -24.66 3.34 -11.28
C ILE A 20 -25.96 4.08 -10.99
N GLN A 21 -26.95 3.40 -10.40
CA GLN A 21 -28.25 3.98 -10.05
C GLN A 21 -28.12 5.15 -9.07
N GLU A 22 -27.16 5.10 -8.16
CA GLU A 22 -26.93 6.19 -7.21
C GLU A 22 -26.43 7.46 -7.92
N ILE A 23 -25.49 7.32 -8.87
CA ILE A 23 -25.01 8.42 -9.70
C ILE A 23 -26.14 8.95 -10.59
N GLU A 24 -26.87 8.05 -11.27
CA GLU A 24 -27.99 8.43 -12.15
C GLU A 24 -29.09 9.16 -11.37
N ARG A 25 -29.48 8.63 -10.21
CA ARG A 25 -30.49 9.25 -9.34
C ARG A 25 -30.06 10.65 -8.92
N TYR A 26 -28.84 10.81 -8.44
CA TYR A 26 -28.31 12.12 -8.06
C TYR A 26 -28.34 13.10 -9.25
N CYS A 27 -27.90 12.65 -10.43
CA CYS A 27 -27.90 13.51 -11.61
C CYS A 27 -29.33 13.92 -12.01
N ASN A 28 -30.28 13.00 -11.94
CA ASN A 28 -31.68 13.27 -12.27
C ASN A 28 -32.35 14.23 -11.26
N GLU A 29 -32.09 14.05 -9.96
CA GLU A 29 -32.62 14.92 -8.89
C GLU A 29 -32.09 16.36 -8.97
N HIS A 30 -30.90 16.55 -9.52
CA HIS A 30 -30.23 17.83 -9.65
C HIS A 30 -30.19 18.39 -11.09
N GLU A 31 -30.96 17.81 -12.01
CA GLU A 31 -31.04 18.22 -13.42
C GLU A 31 -29.66 18.28 -14.13
N MET A 32 -28.75 17.41 -13.72
CA MET A 32 -27.40 17.29 -14.24
C MET A 32 -27.37 16.36 -15.46
N ALA A 33 -26.96 16.87 -16.62
CA ALA A 33 -26.85 16.09 -17.85
C ALA A 33 -25.63 15.15 -17.82
N LEU A 34 -25.83 13.94 -17.28
CA LEU A 34 -24.80 12.90 -17.22
C LEU A 34 -24.45 12.39 -18.62
N THR A 35 -23.18 12.53 -19.01
CA THR A 35 -22.67 12.17 -20.33
C THR A 35 -22.43 10.67 -20.46
N ASN A 36 -21.74 10.08 -19.48
CA ASN A 36 -21.46 8.65 -19.45
C ASN A 36 -21.02 8.20 -18.04
N ILE A 37 -21.17 6.91 -17.75
CA ILE A 37 -20.66 6.29 -16.52
C ILE A 37 -19.60 5.24 -16.89
N PHE A 38 -18.44 5.34 -16.25
CA PHE A 38 -17.35 4.38 -16.37
C PHE A 38 -17.36 3.46 -15.16
N THR A 39 -17.26 2.15 -15.40
CA THR A 39 -17.21 1.18 -14.32
C THR A 39 -16.04 0.24 -14.47
N ASP A 40 -15.40 -0.06 -13.34
CA ASP A 40 -14.40 -1.12 -13.25
C ASP A 40 -14.89 -2.14 -12.22
N GLN A 41 -14.69 -3.43 -12.51
CA GLN A 41 -14.99 -4.51 -11.58
C GLN A 41 -13.72 -5.31 -11.35
N GLU A 42 -13.30 -5.39 -10.09
CA GLU A 42 -12.06 -6.05 -9.75
C GLU A 42 -12.29 -7.22 -8.80
N THR A 43 -11.55 -8.31 -9.02
CA THR A 43 -11.52 -9.46 -8.12
C THR A 43 -10.08 -9.81 -7.78
N GLY A 44 -9.76 -9.92 -6.49
CA GLY A 44 -8.48 -10.46 -6.02
C GLY A 44 -7.41 -9.41 -5.71
N LYS A 45 -6.13 -9.79 -5.85
CA LYS A 45 -4.95 -9.02 -5.41
C LYS A 45 -4.44 -7.98 -6.41
N ASN A 46 -4.89 -8.06 -7.66
CA ASN A 46 -4.50 -7.09 -8.68
C ASN A 46 -5.24 -5.77 -8.44
N PHE A 47 -4.70 -4.68 -8.95
CA PHE A 47 -5.32 -3.36 -8.92
C PHE A 47 -5.29 -2.77 -10.34
N ASN A 48 -6.28 -3.12 -11.15
CA ASN A 48 -6.41 -2.74 -12.54
C ASN A 48 -7.69 -1.91 -12.73
N ARG A 49 -7.54 -0.73 -13.31
CA ARG A 49 -8.62 0.26 -13.50
C ARG A 49 -8.67 0.77 -14.94
N PRO A 50 -8.82 -0.12 -15.94
CA PRO A 50 -8.70 0.26 -17.34
C PRO A 50 -9.72 1.32 -17.76
N ARG A 51 -10.96 1.26 -17.24
CA ARG A 51 -11.99 2.26 -17.58
C ARG A 51 -11.72 3.59 -16.88
N TYR A 52 -11.23 3.56 -15.63
CA TYR A 52 -10.78 4.78 -14.95
C TYR A 52 -9.60 5.44 -15.68
N THR A 53 -8.59 4.66 -16.11
CA THR A 53 -7.43 5.21 -16.82
C THR A 53 -7.87 5.91 -18.10
N VAL A 54 -8.73 5.27 -18.91
CA VAL A 54 -9.30 5.89 -20.12
C VAL A 54 -10.09 7.15 -19.77
N LEU A 55 -10.91 7.11 -18.72
CA LEU A 55 -11.67 8.29 -18.29
C LEU A 55 -10.74 9.46 -17.95
N VAL A 56 -9.70 9.23 -17.16
CA VAL A 56 -8.78 10.29 -16.72
C VAL A 56 -7.84 10.76 -17.83
N GLU A 57 -7.37 9.86 -18.70
CA GLU A 57 -6.36 10.19 -19.72
C GLU A 57 -6.98 10.68 -21.03
N ASP A 58 -8.04 10.03 -21.49
CA ASP A 58 -8.56 10.23 -22.83
C ASP A 58 -9.84 11.06 -22.86
N VAL A 59 -10.63 11.06 -21.77
CA VAL A 59 -12.00 11.62 -21.78
C VAL A 59 -12.10 12.96 -21.04
N LEU A 60 -11.62 13.03 -19.80
CA LEU A 60 -11.76 14.22 -18.95
C LEU A 60 -11.00 15.42 -19.52
N ARG A 61 -11.62 16.60 -19.47
CA ARG A 61 -11.03 17.89 -19.87
C ARG A 61 -11.25 18.96 -18.79
N LEU A 62 -10.50 20.05 -18.91
CA LEU A 62 -10.61 21.21 -18.03
C LEU A 62 -12.07 21.70 -17.94
N GLY A 63 -12.56 21.87 -16.71
CA GLY A 63 -13.92 22.33 -16.44
C GLY A 63 -15.00 21.24 -16.53
N ASP A 64 -14.64 19.98 -16.74
CA ASP A 64 -15.56 18.85 -16.59
C ASP A 64 -15.81 18.52 -15.11
N ILE A 65 -16.88 17.76 -14.86
CA ILE A 65 -17.25 17.26 -13.54
C ILE A 65 -17.12 15.73 -13.53
N LEU A 66 -16.40 15.21 -12.54
CA LEU A 66 -16.33 13.79 -12.25
C LEU A 66 -17.14 13.49 -10.99
N ILE A 67 -18.17 12.67 -11.11
CA ILE A 67 -18.99 12.18 -9.99
C ILE A 67 -18.56 10.76 -9.63
N VAL A 68 -18.26 10.54 -8.36
CA VAL A 68 -17.97 9.21 -7.80
C VAL A 68 -18.84 8.96 -6.57
N THR A 69 -19.17 7.69 -6.30
CA THR A 69 -19.98 7.36 -5.12
C THR A 69 -19.19 7.56 -3.82
N GLU A 70 -17.95 7.05 -3.79
CA GLU A 70 -17.05 7.08 -2.62
C GLU A 70 -15.61 7.35 -3.10
N LEU A 71 -14.82 8.05 -2.29
CA LEU A 71 -13.42 8.36 -2.63
C LEU A 71 -12.52 7.13 -2.68
N ASP A 72 -12.80 6.11 -1.87
CA ASP A 72 -12.05 4.84 -1.86
C ASP A 72 -12.20 4.05 -3.17
N ARG A 73 -13.06 4.48 -4.10
CA ARG A 73 -13.14 3.91 -5.45
C ARG A 73 -12.09 4.44 -6.41
N LEU A 74 -11.45 5.57 -6.09
CA LEU A 74 -10.41 6.18 -6.94
C LEU A 74 -9.07 5.45 -6.83
N GLY A 75 -8.70 5.00 -5.62
CA GLY A 75 -7.37 4.44 -5.34
C GLY A 75 -7.37 3.05 -4.72
N ARG A 76 -6.18 2.46 -4.59
CA ARG A 76 -5.94 1.17 -3.90
C ARG A 76 -5.84 1.31 -2.40
N ASN A 77 -5.27 2.43 -1.99
CA ASN A 77 -5.01 2.80 -0.61
C ASN A 77 -5.12 4.32 -0.51
N LYS A 78 -5.09 4.84 0.72
CA LYS A 78 -5.26 6.28 0.96
C LYS A 78 -4.23 7.14 0.21
N HIS A 79 -2.99 6.65 0.04
CA HIS A 79 -1.96 7.37 -0.71
C HIS A 79 -2.26 7.46 -2.22
N ASP A 80 -2.66 6.36 -2.86
CA ASP A 80 -3.05 6.36 -4.27
C ASP A 80 -4.33 7.19 -4.49
N THR A 81 -5.31 7.12 -3.58
CA THR A 81 -6.50 7.97 -3.63
C THR A 81 -6.13 9.46 -3.58
N MET A 82 -5.22 9.84 -2.68
CA MET A 82 -4.70 11.22 -2.59
C MET A 82 -4.02 11.66 -3.89
N GLN A 83 -3.20 10.80 -4.51
CA GLN A 83 -2.60 11.09 -5.82
C GLN A 83 -3.65 11.29 -6.92
N GLN A 84 -4.72 10.49 -6.92
CA GLN A 84 -5.82 10.66 -7.88
C GLN A 84 -6.57 11.98 -7.67
N ILE A 85 -6.88 12.34 -6.42
CA ILE A 85 -7.52 13.63 -6.10
C ILE A 85 -6.66 14.79 -6.59
N GLN A 86 -5.34 14.74 -6.33
CA GLN A 86 -4.41 15.76 -6.79
C GLN A 86 -4.38 15.84 -8.33
N ARG A 87 -4.30 14.70 -9.02
CA ARG A 87 -4.32 14.64 -10.49
C ARG A 87 -5.59 15.28 -11.07
N ILE A 88 -6.77 14.94 -10.53
CA ILE A 88 -8.05 15.49 -10.97
C ILE A 88 -8.10 17.01 -10.74
N LYS A 89 -7.60 17.48 -9.57
CA LYS A 89 -7.46 18.90 -9.26
C LYS A 89 -6.54 19.62 -10.26
N ASP A 90 -5.39 19.05 -10.59
CA ASP A 90 -4.40 19.64 -11.50
C ASP A 90 -4.92 19.72 -12.94
N MET A 91 -5.80 18.81 -13.34
CA MET A 91 -6.53 18.86 -14.61
C MET A 91 -7.62 19.96 -14.63
N GLY A 92 -7.91 20.58 -13.49
CA GLY A 92 -9.01 21.53 -13.31
C GLY A 92 -10.39 20.89 -13.53
N VAL A 93 -10.50 19.59 -13.22
CA VAL A 93 -11.76 18.85 -13.19
C VAL A 93 -12.36 18.98 -11.80
N ARG A 94 -13.66 19.22 -11.71
CA ARG A 94 -14.37 19.25 -10.43
C ARG A 94 -14.69 17.82 -10.00
N LEU A 95 -14.18 17.41 -8.84
CA LEU A 95 -14.52 16.14 -8.21
C LEU A 95 -15.74 16.29 -7.29
N MET A 96 -16.79 15.53 -7.56
CA MET A 96 -17.99 15.41 -6.71
C MET A 96 -18.06 13.98 -6.17
N VAL A 97 -18.23 13.86 -4.86
CA VAL A 97 -18.26 12.59 -4.14
C VAL A 97 -19.60 12.50 -3.41
N LEU A 98 -20.43 11.53 -3.78
CA LEU A 98 -21.78 11.42 -3.22
C LEU A 98 -21.79 11.19 -1.70
N GLU A 99 -20.81 10.45 -1.17
CA GLU A 99 -20.60 10.24 0.27
C GLU A 99 -20.18 11.51 1.02
N LEU A 100 -19.66 12.54 0.33
CA LEU A 100 -19.16 13.78 0.95
C LEU A 100 -19.99 14.99 0.48
N PRO A 101 -21.06 15.35 1.23
CA PRO A 101 -21.96 16.45 0.88
C PRO A 101 -21.25 17.79 0.64
N THR A 102 -20.12 18.03 1.29
CA THR A 102 -19.32 19.25 1.09
C THR A 102 -18.83 19.43 -0.35
N THR A 103 -18.65 18.34 -1.10
CA THR A 103 -18.23 18.38 -2.51
C THR A 103 -19.40 18.67 -3.47
N LEU A 104 -20.63 18.45 -2.98
CA LEU A 104 -21.87 18.53 -3.75
C LEU A 104 -22.50 19.92 -3.73
N MET A 105 -21.89 20.89 -3.03
CA MET A 105 -22.40 22.25 -2.91
C MET A 105 -22.61 22.88 -4.29
N ASP A 106 -23.77 23.51 -4.50
CA ASP A 106 -23.98 24.30 -5.70
C ASP A 106 -23.20 25.62 -5.60
N LEU A 107 -22.26 25.80 -6.52
CA LEU A 107 -21.39 26.97 -6.58
C LEU A 107 -21.83 27.95 -7.66
N SER A 108 -22.87 27.62 -8.43
CA SER A 108 -23.40 28.49 -9.49
C SER A 108 -24.02 29.78 -8.94
N VAL A 109 -24.47 29.74 -7.68
CA VAL A 109 -25.04 30.89 -6.95
C VAL A 109 -23.97 31.82 -6.36
N MET A 110 -22.69 31.45 -6.44
CA MET A 110 -21.57 32.24 -5.93
C MET A 110 -20.87 32.96 -7.07
N ASP A 111 -20.22 34.10 -6.77
CA ASP A 111 -19.33 34.70 -7.76
C ASP A 111 -18.16 33.76 -8.11
N ASN A 112 -17.57 33.96 -9.29
CA ASN A 112 -16.51 33.10 -9.81
C ASN A 112 -15.27 33.02 -8.90
N ALA A 113 -14.99 34.06 -8.11
CA ALA A 113 -13.81 34.10 -7.25
C ALA A 113 -14.04 33.28 -5.96
N MET A 114 -15.19 33.47 -5.30
CA MET A 114 -15.59 32.69 -4.14
C MET A 114 -15.80 31.21 -4.49
N ALA A 115 -16.42 30.91 -5.63
CA ALA A 115 -16.60 29.53 -6.09
C ALA A 115 -15.25 28.80 -6.25
N ARG A 116 -14.25 29.46 -6.84
CA ARG A 116 -12.89 28.90 -6.98
C ARG A 116 -12.22 28.70 -5.62
N MET A 117 -12.30 29.69 -4.73
CA MET A 117 -11.73 29.60 -3.38
C MET A 117 -12.37 28.45 -2.59
N MET A 118 -13.68 28.26 -2.69
CA MET A 118 -14.41 27.16 -2.05
C MET A 118 -13.96 25.80 -2.60
N LEU A 119 -13.89 25.64 -3.92
CA LEU A 119 -13.39 24.40 -4.53
C LEU A 119 -11.96 24.07 -4.11
N GLU A 120 -11.09 25.07 -4.08
CA GLU A 120 -9.71 24.89 -3.65
C GLU A 120 -9.64 24.47 -2.17
N THR A 121 -10.42 25.12 -1.31
CA THR A 121 -10.50 24.79 0.11
C THR A 121 -11.02 23.37 0.32
N ILE A 122 -12.10 23.00 -0.36
CA ILE A 122 -12.69 21.65 -0.31
C ILE A 122 -11.68 20.59 -0.76
N ASN A 123 -10.98 20.82 -1.87
CA ASN A 123 -9.96 19.90 -2.36
C ASN A 123 -8.78 19.78 -1.39
N ASN A 124 -8.29 20.89 -0.83
CA ASN A 124 -7.19 20.88 0.13
C ASN A 124 -7.59 20.16 1.42
N MET A 125 -8.80 20.38 1.94
CA MET A 125 -9.32 19.65 3.09
C MET A 125 -9.43 18.15 2.81
N MET A 126 -9.89 17.75 1.62
CA MET A 126 -9.92 16.33 1.23
C MET A 126 -8.53 15.72 1.20
N LEU A 127 -7.54 16.41 0.62
CA LEU A 127 -6.16 15.95 0.59
C LEU A 127 -5.57 15.80 1.99
N GLU A 128 -5.78 16.78 2.87
CA GLU A 128 -5.27 16.76 4.24
C GLU A 128 -5.92 15.68 5.10
N LEU A 129 -7.24 15.49 4.99
CA LEU A 129 -7.95 14.41 5.64
C LEU A 129 -7.36 13.05 5.24
N TYR A 130 -7.16 12.82 3.94
CA TYR A 130 -6.60 11.57 3.44
C TYR A 130 -5.14 11.35 3.84
N ALA A 131 -4.34 12.41 3.86
CA ALA A 131 -2.96 12.35 4.36
C ALA A 131 -2.92 11.96 5.83
N SER A 132 -3.79 12.56 6.66
CA SER A 132 -3.92 12.23 8.08
C SER A 132 -4.38 10.78 8.31
N MET A 133 -5.38 10.31 7.55
CA MET A 133 -5.83 8.92 7.62
C MET A 133 -4.72 7.93 7.20
N ALA A 134 -3.98 8.24 6.13
CA ALA A 134 -2.88 7.40 5.67
C ALA A 134 -1.77 7.28 6.74
N GLN A 135 -1.45 8.40 7.40
CA GLN A 135 -0.49 8.43 8.50
C GLN A 135 -0.97 7.61 9.70
N ALA A 136 -2.23 7.76 10.11
CA ALA A 136 -2.81 7.01 11.21
C ALA A 136 -2.83 5.49 10.94
N GLU A 137 -3.07 5.06 9.71
CA GLU A 137 -3.01 3.64 9.33
C GLU A 137 -1.58 3.08 9.44
N LEU A 138 -0.57 3.86 9.02
CA LEU A 138 0.84 3.48 9.15
C LEU A 138 1.24 3.33 10.62
N GLU A 139 0.95 4.32 11.44
CA GLU A 139 1.24 4.29 12.88
C GLU A 139 0.56 3.11 13.58
N LYS A 140 -0.70 2.83 13.22
CA LYS A 140 -1.44 1.67 13.74
C LYS A 140 -0.77 0.36 13.35
N LYS A 141 -0.27 0.24 12.12
CA LYS A 141 0.43 -0.95 11.63
C LYS A 141 1.76 -1.15 12.36
N GLU A 142 2.53 -0.09 12.53
CA GLU A 142 3.81 -0.12 13.28
C GLU A 142 3.60 -0.48 14.75
N LYS A 143 2.57 0.11 15.38
CA LYS A 143 2.20 -0.21 16.77
C LYS A 143 1.89 -1.70 16.93
N ARG A 144 1.03 -2.27 16.09
CA ARG A 144 0.71 -3.70 16.13
C ARG A 144 1.92 -4.59 15.88
N GLN A 145 2.81 -4.19 14.97
CA GLN A 145 4.04 -4.93 14.70
C GLN A 145 4.94 -4.95 15.94
N ARG A 146 5.09 -3.81 16.62
CA ARG A 146 5.85 -3.68 17.87
C ARG A 146 5.27 -4.54 18.98
N GLU A 147 3.95 -4.46 19.19
CA GLU A 147 3.24 -5.29 20.17
C GLU A 147 3.42 -6.78 19.88
N GLY A 148 3.34 -7.19 18.61
CA GLY A 148 3.59 -8.58 18.20
C GLY A 148 5.03 -9.04 18.44
N ILE A 149 6.01 -8.15 18.20
CA ILE A 149 7.42 -8.39 18.48
C ILE A 149 7.67 -8.52 19.99
N GLU A 150 7.11 -7.63 20.80
CA GLU A 150 7.22 -7.66 22.27
C GLU A 150 6.56 -8.91 22.86
N ALA A 151 5.38 -9.27 22.37
CA ALA A 151 4.71 -10.51 22.78
C ALA A 151 5.55 -11.75 22.42
N LYS A 152 6.20 -11.78 21.25
CA LYS A 152 7.10 -12.87 20.86
C LYS A 152 8.35 -12.94 21.74
N LYS A 153 8.93 -11.78 22.11
CA LYS A 153 10.04 -11.70 23.09
C LYS A 153 9.63 -12.25 24.46
N LEU A 154 8.46 -11.85 24.97
CA LEU A 154 7.95 -12.29 26.27
C LEU A 154 7.65 -13.79 26.31
N ARG A 155 7.21 -14.39 25.19
CA ARG A 155 7.01 -15.84 25.07
C ARG A 155 8.30 -16.65 24.97
N GLY A 156 9.47 -16.00 24.88
CA GLY A 156 10.76 -16.69 24.72
C GLY A 156 10.98 -17.26 23.31
N GLU A 157 10.12 -16.94 22.33
CA GLU A 157 10.21 -17.42 20.94
C GLU A 157 11.10 -16.53 20.07
N TRP A 158 11.94 -15.67 20.69
CA TRP A 158 12.74 -14.68 19.98
C TRP A 158 13.79 -15.31 19.06
N ASP A 159 14.25 -16.51 19.37
CA ASP A 159 15.27 -17.23 18.61
C ASP A 159 14.81 -17.60 17.19
N ASP A 160 13.50 -17.73 16.98
CA ASP A 160 12.86 -17.97 15.68
C ASP A 160 12.52 -16.65 14.94
N TYR A 161 13.05 -15.51 15.37
CA TYR A 161 12.85 -14.22 14.72
C TYR A 161 14.05 -13.83 13.85
N GLY A 162 13.79 -13.57 12.56
CA GLY A 162 14.80 -13.13 11.60
C GLY A 162 15.20 -14.23 10.61
N ARG A 163 16.37 -14.04 9.97
CA ARG A 163 16.88 -15.03 9.00
C ARG A 163 17.36 -16.27 9.75
N PRO A 164 16.83 -17.47 9.43
CA PRO A 164 17.28 -18.69 10.09
C PRO A 164 18.78 -18.89 9.85
N SER A 165 19.46 -19.44 10.86
CA SER A 165 20.86 -19.82 10.76
C SER A 165 21.02 -20.92 9.70
N VAL A 166 22.18 -20.95 9.02
CA VAL A 166 22.43 -21.94 7.95
C VAL A 166 22.46 -23.36 8.51
N MET A 167 22.93 -23.51 9.75
CA MET A 167 22.89 -24.74 10.53
C MET A 167 23.01 -24.44 12.03
N LYS A 168 22.72 -25.44 12.86
CA LYS A 168 23.01 -25.37 14.31
C LYS A 168 24.51 -25.30 14.54
N GLN A 169 24.93 -24.53 15.55
CA GLN A 169 26.34 -24.39 15.92
C GLN A 169 26.95 -25.74 16.31
N GLU A 170 26.21 -26.59 17.03
CA GLU A 170 26.66 -27.93 17.43
C GLU A 170 27.08 -28.79 16.24
N THR A 171 26.25 -28.82 15.19
CA THR A 171 26.58 -29.56 13.96
C THR A 171 27.81 -28.98 13.27
N PHE A 172 28.02 -27.66 13.33
CA PHE A 172 29.25 -27.06 12.81
C PHE A 172 30.46 -27.48 13.64
N ASP A 173 30.35 -27.42 14.98
CA ASP A 173 31.41 -27.78 15.92
C ASP A 173 31.88 -29.22 15.67
N GLU A 174 30.95 -30.17 15.52
CA GLU A 174 31.25 -31.58 15.19
C GLU A 174 32.05 -31.73 13.90
N ASN A 175 31.64 -31.03 12.84
CA ASN A 175 32.33 -31.06 11.56
C ASN A 175 33.70 -30.35 11.63
N PHE A 176 33.81 -29.29 12.44
CA PHE A 176 35.03 -28.50 12.59
C PHE A 176 36.14 -29.23 13.36
N GLN A 177 35.80 -30.23 14.19
CA GLN A 177 36.80 -31.11 14.82
C GLN A 177 37.68 -31.86 13.80
N SER A 178 37.15 -32.16 12.61
CA SER A 178 37.93 -32.77 11.53
C SER A 178 38.99 -31.82 10.95
N VAL A 179 38.78 -30.50 11.09
CA VAL A 179 39.75 -29.47 10.71
C VAL A 179 40.82 -29.32 11.80
N ILE A 180 40.42 -29.32 13.08
CA ILE A 180 41.35 -29.26 14.22
C ILE A 180 42.29 -30.47 14.23
N SER A 181 41.78 -31.67 13.95
CA SER A 181 42.59 -32.89 13.87
C SER A 181 43.44 -33.01 12.60
N GLY A 182 43.46 -32.00 11.73
CA GLY A 182 44.25 -31.97 10.50
C GLY A 182 43.76 -32.91 9.38
N LYS A 183 42.61 -33.57 9.54
CA LYS A 183 42.06 -34.50 8.55
C LYS A 183 41.50 -33.78 7.31
N MET A 184 41.12 -32.52 7.44
CA MET A 184 40.56 -31.72 6.35
C MET A 184 40.94 -30.24 6.49
N THR A 185 41.11 -29.54 5.38
CA THR A 185 41.38 -28.09 5.41
C THR A 185 40.10 -27.27 5.67
N PRO A 186 40.18 -26.07 6.25
CA PRO A 186 39.03 -25.17 6.42
C PRO A 186 38.31 -24.87 5.10
N THR A 187 39.06 -24.76 4.00
CA THR A 187 38.51 -24.47 2.66
C THR A 187 37.71 -25.65 2.11
N GLN A 188 38.15 -26.89 2.35
CA GLN A 188 37.42 -28.10 1.97
C GLN A 188 36.15 -28.24 2.78
N LEU A 189 36.20 -28.03 4.11
CA LEU A 189 35.02 -28.08 4.97
C LEU A 189 33.98 -27.03 4.55
N ARG A 190 34.43 -25.80 4.28
CA ARG A 190 33.52 -24.75 3.80
C ARG A 190 32.79 -25.16 2.53
N LYS A 191 33.49 -25.77 1.57
CA LYS A 191 32.89 -26.24 0.31
C LYS A 191 31.90 -27.39 0.55
N SER A 192 32.24 -28.36 1.40
CA SER A 192 31.35 -29.50 1.69
C SER A 192 30.07 -29.06 2.41
N LEU A 193 30.16 -28.07 3.30
CA LEU A 193 29.00 -27.47 3.98
C LEU A 193 28.21 -26.48 3.10
N GLY A 194 28.64 -26.23 1.86
CA GLY A 194 27.97 -25.27 0.97
C GLY A 194 27.94 -23.83 1.48
N MET A 195 28.84 -23.47 2.41
CA MET A 195 28.82 -22.17 3.09
C MET A 195 29.57 -21.08 2.33
N THR A 196 29.06 -19.85 2.39
CA THR A 196 29.82 -18.67 1.96
C THR A 196 31.01 -18.44 2.88
N HIS A 197 32.02 -17.70 2.39
CA HIS A 197 33.21 -17.37 3.19
C HIS A 197 32.84 -16.64 4.49
N SER A 198 32.03 -15.59 4.41
CA SER A 198 31.63 -14.80 5.59
C SER A 198 30.86 -15.63 6.62
N THR A 199 29.95 -16.51 6.18
CA THR A 199 29.20 -17.38 7.10
C THR A 199 30.12 -18.36 7.81
N PHE A 200 31.00 -19.07 7.08
CA PHE A 200 31.90 -20.06 7.67
C PHE A 200 32.81 -19.48 8.76
N TYR A 201 33.43 -18.32 8.48
CA TYR A 201 34.33 -17.70 9.45
C TYR A 201 33.60 -17.14 10.67
N ARG A 202 32.31 -16.79 10.55
CA ARG A 202 31.47 -16.44 11.71
C ARG A 202 31.26 -17.65 12.62
N TYR A 203 30.88 -18.81 12.06
CA TYR A 203 30.74 -20.06 12.84
C TYR A 203 32.07 -20.49 13.47
N ARG A 204 33.18 -20.35 12.74
CA ARG A 204 34.53 -20.61 13.26
C ARG A 204 34.89 -19.70 14.42
N LYS A 205 34.55 -18.42 14.35
CA LYS A 205 34.79 -17.48 15.45
C LYS A 205 34.04 -17.93 16.71
N THR A 206 32.75 -18.25 16.58
CA THR A 206 31.93 -18.77 17.68
C THR A 206 32.47 -20.09 18.24
N PHE A 207 33.00 -20.97 17.39
CA PHE A 207 33.66 -22.19 17.82
C PHE A 207 34.86 -21.90 18.74
N TYR A 208 35.77 -21.01 18.34
CA TYR A 208 36.94 -20.66 19.17
C TYR A 208 36.59 -19.83 20.41
N GLU A 209 35.51 -19.05 20.37
CA GLU A 209 34.97 -18.38 21.57
C GLU A 209 34.45 -19.42 22.59
N LYS A 210 33.90 -20.55 22.11
CA LYS A 210 33.40 -21.67 22.94
C LYS A 210 34.51 -22.62 23.40
N TYR A 211 35.56 -22.79 22.61
CA TYR A 211 36.72 -23.65 22.88
C TYR A 211 38.05 -22.87 22.74
N PRO A 212 38.36 -21.94 23.66
CA PRO A 212 39.53 -21.06 23.56
C PRO A 212 40.86 -21.81 23.53
N GLU A 213 40.92 -22.97 24.20
CA GLU A 213 42.09 -23.85 24.27
C GLU A 213 42.51 -24.39 22.90
N LEU A 214 41.59 -24.46 21.94
CA LEU A 214 41.85 -24.91 20.58
C LEU A 214 42.29 -23.78 19.64
N SER A 215 42.28 -22.52 20.10
CA SER A 215 42.58 -21.34 19.27
C SER A 215 44.07 -21.15 18.97
N ASN A 216 44.96 -21.84 19.68
CA ASN A 216 46.42 -21.68 19.61
C ASN A 216 47.15 -22.90 19.02
N THR A 217 46.45 -23.74 18.26
CA THR A 217 47.01 -24.84 17.45
C THR A 217 46.89 -24.51 15.97
#